data_AF-A0A9P7UKN3-F1
#
_entry.id   AF-A0A9P7UKN3-F1
#
_cell.length_a   1.000
_cell.length_b   1.000
_cell.length_c   1.000
_cell.angle_alpha   90.00
_cell.angle_beta   90.00
_cell.angle_gamma   90.00
#
_symmetry.space_group_name_H-M   'P 1'
#
loop_
_entity.id
_entity.type
_entity.pdbx_description
1 polymer ?
#
loop_
_entity_poly.entity_id
_entity_poly.type
_entity_poly.pdbx_seq_one_letter_code
_entity_poly.pdbx_strand_id
1 'polypeptide(L)'
;MVVPNFNKSRSPPTTPNLFQYDLGPGLLFASTAKSATGTPHKPSTVVGRSPGTPSTNYDVGYLAFPAGYNSPYTSHKPEIESKESKPPEISDEHSRSISSTSESQVSPEHIAKISQETAEALRGEEEWVRSGGILRDADGHRDFKRTQEIREELRLREVERKLLQKWEGYESRWKELMKRLHEDRLITFDDIPWPVCAEDESENLKPKKKKGNEEERKPIILEDLTTRNVGEFLLGPLRVRGSTISRKERIRASLLRWHPDKLTGLLAKVVENDRQSVENGIGIVVRALHELNNKST
;
A
#
# COMPACT_ATOMS: atom_id res chain seq x y z
N MET A 1 -35.67 22.94 -77.09
CA MET A 1 -34.59 22.48 -76.18
C MET A 1 -34.77 23.21 -74.86
N VAL A 2 -35.30 22.52 -73.86
CA VAL A 2 -35.63 23.07 -72.53
C VAL A 2 -34.68 22.41 -71.53
N VAL A 3 -33.93 23.21 -70.79
CA VAL A 3 -32.99 22.76 -69.75
C VAL A 3 -33.66 23.00 -68.39
N PRO A 4 -33.78 22.00 -67.50
CA PRO A 4 -34.33 22.24 -66.18
C PRO A 4 -33.25 22.71 -65.20
N ASN A 5 -33.60 23.77 -64.48
CA ASN A 5 -32.85 24.44 -63.44
C ASN A 5 -33.04 23.69 -62.11
N PHE A 6 -31.97 23.13 -61.52
CA PHE A 6 -32.00 22.50 -60.20
C PHE A 6 -31.41 23.46 -59.16
N ASN A 7 -32.29 24.24 -58.53
CA ASN A 7 -31.93 25.09 -57.40
C ASN A 7 -32.14 24.28 -56.10
N LYS A 8 -31.06 23.77 -55.52
CA LYS A 8 -31.07 23.03 -54.23
C LYS A 8 -30.51 23.92 -53.14
N SER A 9 -31.40 24.55 -52.39
CA SER A 9 -31.13 25.24 -51.14
C SER A 9 -30.55 24.26 -50.11
N ARG A 10 -29.29 24.45 -49.73
CA ARG A 10 -28.68 23.80 -48.55
C ARG A 10 -28.76 24.77 -47.37
N SER A 11 -29.56 24.41 -46.38
CA SER A 11 -29.48 24.97 -45.03
C SER A 11 -28.20 24.48 -44.32
N PRO A 12 -27.60 25.29 -43.43
CA PRO A 12 -26.44 24.87 -42.65
C PRO A 12 -26.85 23.91 -41.52
N PRO A 13 -25.98 22.96 -41.13
CA PRO A 13 -26.25 22.10 -39.98
C PRO A 13 -26.07 22.87 -38.67
N THR A 14 -27.15 22.95 -37.90
CA THR A 14 -27.16 23.33 -36.48
C THR A 14 -26.34 22.32 -35.68
N THR A 15 -25.21 22.75 -35.12
CA THR A 15 -24.42 21.98 -34.16
C THR A 15 -25.12 21.95 -32.80
N PRO A 16 -25.37 20.78 -32.19
CA PRO A 16 -25.79 20.72 -30.80
C PRO A 16 -24.60 21.04 -29.89
N ASN A 17 -24.71 22.19 -29.22
CA ASN A 17 -23.88 22.60 -28.11
C ASN A 17 -24.31 21.80 -26.87
N LEU A 18 -23.64 20.68 -26.59
CA LEU A 18 -23.86 19.93 -25.34
C LEU A 18 -22.62 19.08 -24.98
N PHE A 19 -21.58 19.75 -24.49
CA PHE A 19 -20.59 19.12 -23.60
C PHE A 19 -20.44 19.97 -22.34
N GLN A 20 -21.52 20.02 -21.57
CA GLN A 20 -21.46 20.29 -20.15
C GLN A 20 -21.02 18.99 -19.48
N TYR A 21 -19.70 18.77 -19.41
CA TYR A 21 -19.14 17.74 -18.56
C TYR A 21 -19.28 18.22 -17.12
N ASP A 22 -20.35 17.79 -16.49
CA ASP A 22 -20.47 17.70 -15.05
C ASP A 22 -19.30 16.83 -14.57
N LEU A 23 -18.28 17.47 -13.99
CA LEU A 23 -17.19 16.79 -13.30
C LEU A 23 -17.79 16.17 -12.06
N GLY A 24 -18.28 14.93 -12.21
CA GLY A 24 -18.81 14.13 -11.12
C GLY A 24 -17.82 14.06 -9.95
N PRO A 25 -18.34 13.93 -8.72
CA PRO A 25 -17.53 13.96 -7.52
C PRO A 25 -16.47 12.86 -7.57
N GLY A 26 -15.27 13.21 -7.12
CA GLY A 26 -14.08 12.38 -7.23
C GLY A 26 -14.30 10.93 -6.79
N LEU A 27 -13.57 10.04 -7.46
CA LEU A 27 -13.28 8.69 -7.00
C LEU A 27 -12.70 8.75 -5.57
N LEU A 28 -13.60 8.79 -4.60
CA LEU A 28 -13.34 8.51 -3.21
C LEU A 28 -13.09 7.00 -3.15
N PHE A 29 -11.83 6.61 -2.96
CA PHE A 29 -11.53 5.31 -2.37
C PHE A 29 -12.19 5.30 -0.98
N ALA A 30 -13.32 4.61 -0.87
CA ALA A 30 -13.96 4.35 0.41
C ALA A 30 -13.08 3.40 1.21
N SER A 31 -12.23 3.96 2.07
CA SER A 31 -11.60 3.24 3.15
C SER A 31 -12.65 2.98 4.24
N THR A 32 -13.07 1.73 4.38
CA THR A 32 -14.03 1.30 5.40
C THR A 32 -13.35 1.24 6.77
N ALA A 33 -13.10 2.40 7.38
CA ALA A 33 -12.77 2.48 8.79
C ALA A 33 -14.04 2.37 9.64
N LYS A 34 -14.14 1.27 10.39
CA LYS A 34 -15.22 0.94 11.31
C LYS A 34 -15.04 1.76 12.60
N SER A 35 -15.64 2.94 12.68
CA SER A 35 -15.62 3.77 13.91
C SER A 35 -16.68 3.30 14.91
N ALA A 36 -16.23 2.89 16.08
CA ALA A 36 -17.05 2.64 17.25
C ALA A 36 -17.60 3.97 17.81
N THR A 37 -18.90 3.98 18.09
CA THR A 37 -19.66 5.07 18.69
C THR A 37 -19.26 5.30 20.15
N GLY A 38 -18.81 6.52 20.46
CA GLY A 38 -18.61 7.03 21.82
C GLY A 38 -19.76 7.91 22.28
N THR A 39 -20.17 7.72 23.53
CA THR A 39 -21.22 8.44 24.27
C THR A 39 -20.64 9.70 24.94
N PRO A 40 -21.40 10.81 25.11
CA PRO A 40 -20.86 12.06 25.66
C PRO A 40 -21.14 12.22 27.17
N HIS A 41 -20.16 12.67 27.95
CA HIS A 41 -20.37 13.25 29.28
C HIS A 41 -19.68 14.61 29.44
N LYS A 42 -20.38 15.47 30.20
CA LYS A 42 -20.23 16.93 30.38
C LYS A 42 -18.95 17.35 31.12
N PRO A 43 -18.54 18.63 31.01
CA PRO A 43 -17.46 19.20 31.82
C PRO A 43 -17.97 19.69 33.18
N SER A 44 -17.19 19.47 34.24
CA SER A 44 -17.31 20.18 35.51
C SER A 44 -15.95 20.68 35.99
N THR A 45 -15.97 21.97 36.29
CA THR A 45 -14.95 22.83 36.88
C THR A 45 -14.60 22.40 38.31
N VAL A 46 -13.31 22.19 38.64
CA VAL A 46 -12.79 22.37 40.00
C VAL A 46 -11.32 22.81 39.96
N VAL A 47 -11.04 23.87 40.71
CA VAL A 47 -9.74 24.49 41.04
C VAL A 47 -9.03 23.66 42.12
N GLY A 48 -7.70 23.46 42.03
CA GLY A 48 -6.94 22.87 43.16
C GLY A 48 -5.45 22.59 42.94
N ARG A 49 -4.62 23.55 43.39
CA ARG A 49 -3.29 23.44 44.06
C ARG A 49 -2.45 22.14 44.04
N SER A 50 -1.19 22.32 43.59
CA SER A 50 0.10 21.92 44.22
C SER A 50 0.59 20.45 44.26
N PRO A 51 1.93 20.25 44.40
CA PRO A 51 2.67 19.18 43.75
C PRO A 51 2.97 17.97 44.66
N GLY A 52 3.11 16.81 44.04
CA GLY A 52 3.63 15.61 44.68
C GLY A 52 3.99 14.57 43.63
N THR A 53 5.28 14.28 43.51
CA THR A 53 5.79 13.10 42.78
C THR A 53 5.36 11.83 43.52
N PRO A 54 4.95 10.77 42.79
CA PRO A 54 5.33 9.43 43.20
C PRO A 54 5.96 8.64 42.06
N SER A 55 7.14 8.14 42.39
CA SER A 55 7.76 6.93 41.85
C SER A 55 6.72 5.83 41.60
N THR A 56 6.60 5.38 40.35
CA THR A 56 5.92 4.13 40.02
C THR A 56 6.86 3.26 39.20
N ASN A 57 7.28 2.18 39.86
CA ASN A 57 7.82 0.94 39.34
C ASN A 57 7.29 0.61 37.94
N TYR A 58 8.22 0.43 37.00
CA TYR A 58 7.93 -0.27 35.75
C TYR A 58 7.86 -1.76 36.05
N ASP A 59 6.64 -2.26 36.06
CA ASP A 59 6.32 -3.69 36.01
C ASP A 59 6.67 -4.17 34.60
N VAL A 60 7.89 -4.70 34.47
CA VAL A 60 8.38 -5.33 33.24
C VAL A 60 7.71 -6.69 33.15
N GLY A 61 6.66 -6.79 32.32
CA GLY A 61 6.04 -8.05 31.94
C GLY A 61 7.05 -8.94 31.20
N TYR A 62 7.84 -9.68 31.97
CA TYR A 62 8.66 -10.79 31.50
C TYR A 62 7.74 -11.91 31.01
N LEU A 63 7.86 -12.26 29.72
CA LEU A 63 7.54 -13.61 29.24
C LEU A 63 8.48 -14.59 29.95
N ALA A 64 8.09 -15.00 31.15
CA ALA A 64 8.74 -16.03 31.92
C ALA A 64 8.38 -17.40 31.33
N PHE A 65 9.31 -18.01 30.60
CA PHE A 65 9.31 -19.47 30.48
C PHE A 65 9.68 -20.03 31.86
N PRO A 66 8.90 -20.95 32.44
CA PRO A 66 9.24 -21.52 33.74
C PRO A 66 10.59 -22.22 33.65
N ALA A 67 11.57 -21.68 34.37
CA ALA A 67 12.85 -22.32 34.58
C ALA A 67 12.68 -23.49 35.56
N GLY A 68 13.13 -24.67 35.13
CA GLY A 68 13.62 -25.72 36.02
C GLY A 68 12.56 -26.55 36.74
N TYR A 69 12.15 -27.65 36.11
CA TYR A 69 12.05 -28.90 36.86
C TYR A 69 13.25 -29.76 36.48
N ASN A 70 14.20 -29.86 37.42
CA ASN A 70 15.16 -30.95 37.48
C ASN A 70 14.35 -32.26 37.54
N SER A 71 14.42 -33.07 36.49
CA SER A 71 13.99 -34.46 36.54
C SER A 71 15.21 -35.35 36.79
N PRO A 72 15.33 -35.99 37.96
CA PRO A 72 16.41 -36.92 38.22
C PRO A 72 15.88 -38.35 38.12
N TYR A 73 15.52 -38.85 36.93
CA TYR A 73 15.19 -40.28 36.79
C TYR A 73 15.71 -40.89 35.48
N THR A 74 16.72 -41.73 35.68
CA THR A 74 16.94 -43.06 35.10
C THR A 74 17.29 -43.19 33.62
N SER A 75 18.59 -43.33 33.37
CA SER A 75 19.11 -44.18 32.30
C SER A 75 18.59 -45.61 32.46
N HIS A 76 17.58 -45.96 31.67
CA HIS A 76 17.38 -47.35 31.26
C HIS A 76 17.79 -47.48 29.80
N LYS A 77 18.93 -48.14 29.61
CA LYS A 77 19.45 -48.67 28.35
C LYS A 77 18.65 -49.95 28.05
N PRO A 78 17.84 -50.02 26.98
CA PRO A 78 17.35 -51.30 26.52
C PRO A 78 18.45 -51.96 25.68
N GLU A 79 18.99 -53.03 26.24
CA GLU A 79 19.76 -54.05 25.56
C GLU A 79 18.83 -54.78 24.59
N ILE A 80 18.97 -54.49 23.30
CA ILE A 80 18.23 -55.17 22.24
C ILE A 80 18.96 -56.50 21.98
N GLU A 81 18.45 -57.53 22.63
CA GLU A 81 18.80 -58.93 22.42
C GLU A 81 18.21 -59.39 21.06
N SER A 82 19.10 -59.72 20.12
CA SER A 82 18.79 -60.26 18.81
C SER A 82 18.14 -61.64 18.95
N LYS A 83 16.82 -61.74 18.75
CA LYS A 83 16.14 -63.02 18.54
C LYS A 83 15.66 -63.11 17.09
N GLU A 84 16.42 -63.91 16.35
CA GLU A 84 16.11 -64.43 15.04
C GLU A 84 14.93 -65.40 15.15
N SER A 85 13.78 -65.02 14.58
CA SER A 85 12.60 -65.87 14.49
C SER A 85 12.02 -65.84 13.08
N LYS A 86 12.36 -66.90 12.34
CA LYS A 86 11.57 -67.74 11.43
C LYS A 86 10.25 -67.17 10.87
N PRO A 87 10.03 -67.22 9.54
CA PRO A 87 8.81 -66.74 8.90
C PRO A 87 7.64 -67.72 9.12
N PRO A 88 6.44 -67.25 9.55
CA PRO A 88 5.21 -67.99 9.38
C PRO A 88 4.60 -67.66 8.00
N GLU A 89 4.77 -68.61 7.10
CA GLU A 89 3.84 -68.91 6.03
C GLU A 89 2.49 -69.31 6.67
N ILE A 90 1.37 -68.74 6.20
CA ILE A 90 0.04 -69.37 6.03
C ILE A 90 -1.10 -68.33 5.96
N SER A 91 -1.89 -68.50 4.89
CA SER A 91 -3.31 -68.21 4.63
C SER A 91 -3.80 -66.77 4.48
N ASP A 92 -4.01 -66.46 3.20
CA ASP A 92 -5.21 -65.85 2.62
C ASP A 92 -6.54 -66.14 3.35
N GLU A 93 -7.51 -65.29 3.02
CA GLU A 93 -8.92 -65.28 3.46
C GLU A 93 -9.15 -64.71 4.86
N HIS A 94 -9.33 -63.39 4.94
CA HIS A 94 -10.45 -62.80 5.67
C HIS A 94 -10.82 -61.48 4.99
N SER A 95 -11.85 -61.55 4.14
CA SER A 95 -12.60 -60.44 3.57
C SER A 95 -13.23 -59.61 4.69
N ARG A 96 -12.44 -58.74 5.32
CA ARG A 96 -12.96 -57.68 6.18
C ARG A 96 -13.56 -56.61 5.29
N SER A 97 -14.88 -56.69 5.23
CA SER A 97 -15.82 -55.65 4.82
C SER A 97 -15.21 -54.27 5.05
N ILE A 98 -14.92 -53.59 3.94
CA ILE A 98 -14.52 -52.19 3.88
C ILE A 98 -15.67 -51.41 4.51
N SER A 99 -15.56 -51.17 5.81
CA SER A 99 -16.47 -50.33 6.57
C SER A 99 -16.42 -48.97 5.89
N SER A 100 -17.52 -48.66 5.20
CA SER A 100 -17.85 -47.36 4.63
C SER A 100 -17.27 -46.25 5.49
N THR A 101 -16.18 -45.67 5.02
CA THR A 101 -15.57 -44.45 5.53
C THR A 101 -16.67 -43.41 5.51
N SER A 102 -17.32 -43.23 6.66
CA SER A 102 -18.24 -42.15 6.90
C SER A 102 -17.46 -40.87 6.64
N GLU A 103 -17.73 -40.23 5.50
CA GLU A 103 -17.39 -38.83 5.24
C GLU A 103 -18.02 -38.04 6.39
N SER A 104 -17.26 -37.90 7.49
CA SER A 104 -17.63 -37.05 8.60
C SER A 104 -17.82 -35.67 7.99
N GLN A 105 -19.08 -35.24 7.93
CA GLN A 105 -19.44 -33.90 7.47
C GLN A 105 -18.68 -32.90 8.36
N VAL A 106 -17.56 -32.42 7.86
CA VAL A 106 -16.72 -31.45 8.56
C VAL A 106 -17.57 -30.20 8.67
N SER A 107 -17.98 -29.86 9.90
CA SER A 107 -18.77 -28.66 10.15
C SER A 107 -18.06 -27.45 9.54
N PRO A 108 -18.78 -26.54 8.85
CA PRO A 108 -18.18 -25.33 8.28
C PRO A 108 -17.43 -24.49 9.34
N GLU A 109 -17.84 -24.59 10.61
CA GLU A 109 -17.16 -23.94 11.73
C GLU A 109 -15.73 -24.48 11.95
N HIS A 110 -15.52 -25.78 11.77
CA HIS A 110 -14.21 -26.39 11.92
C HIS A 110 -13.25 -25.95 10.82
N ILE A 111 -13.75 -25.84 9.57
CA ILE A 111 -12.96 -25.34 8.43
C ILE A 111 -12.56 -23.87 8.65
N ALA A 112 -13.50 -23.04 9.12
CA ALA A 112 -13.22 -21.64 9.44
C ALA A 112 -12.15 -21.51 10.54
N LYS A 113 -12.22 -22.36 11.57
CA LYS A 113 -11.22 -22.38 12.65
C LYS A 113 -9.83 -22.76 12.15
N ILE A 114 -9.72 -23.82 11.36
CA ILE A 114 -8.43 -24.22 10.74
C ILE A 114 -7.89 -23.12 9.85
N SER A 115 -8.75 -22.47 9.04
CA SER A 115 -8.37 -21.34 8.20
C SER A 115 -7.82 -20.16 9.02
N GLN A 116 -8.42 -19.86 10.17
CA GLN A 116 -7.92 -18.82 11.07
C GLN A 116 -6.58 -19.22 11.71
N GLU A 117 -6.46 -20.43 12.24
CA GLU A 117 -5.22 -20.92 12.86
C GLU A 117 -4.06 -20.93 11.86
N THR A 118 -4.31 -21.38 10.62
CA THR A 118 -3.32 -21.36 9.54
C THR A 118 -2.93 -19.94 9.12
N ALA A 119 -3.89 -19.00 9.05
CA ALA A 119 -3.59 -17.60 8.74
C ALA A 119 -2.77 -16.92 9.85
N GLU A 120 -3.05 -17.22 11.11
CA GLU A 120 -2.29 -16.73 12.26
C GLU A 120 -0.87 -17.32 12.29
N ALA A 121 -0.72 -18.61 12.00
CA ALA A 121 0.59 -19.25 11.86
C ALA A 121 1.43 -18.58 10.76
N LEU A 122 0.86 -18.34 9.57
CA LEU A 122 1.53 -17.64 8.48
C LEU A 122 1.95 -16.22 8.88
N ARG A 123 1.10 -15.47 9.57
CA ARG A 123 1.45 -14.14 10.10
C ARG A 123 2.63 -14.20 11.08
N GLY A 124 2.64 -15.18 11.98
CA GLY A 124 3.71 -15.38 12.94
C GLY A 124 5.05 -15.69 12.26
N GLU A 125 5.02 -16.53 11.22
CA GLU A 125 6.21 -16.82 10.41
C GLU A 125 6.75 -15.57 9.69
N GLU A 126 5.88 -14.79 9.06
CA GLU A 126 6.27 -13.54 8.41
C GLU A 126 6.90 -12.55 9.40
N GLU A 127 6.32 -12.39 10.59
CA GLU A 127 6.84 -11.49 11.63
C GLU A 127 8.17 -11.96 12.22
N TRP A 128 8.33 -13.27 12.39
CA TRP A 128 9.60 -13.87 12.79
C TRP A 128 10.69 -13.59 11.76
N VAL A 129 10.40 -13.79 10.47
CA VAL A 129 11.34 -13.51 9.38
C VAL A 129 11.65 -12.02 9.26
N ARG A 130 10.64 -11.14 9.44
CA ARG A 130 10.82 -9.68 9.48
C ARG A 130 11.78 -9.24 10.59
N SER A 131 11.76 -9.91 11.74
CA SER A 131 12.66 -9.67 12.87
C SER A 131 14.08 -10.22 12.66
N GLY A 132 14.35 -10.84 11.50
CA GLY A 132 15.65 -11.43 11.16
C GLY A 132 15.76 -12.93 11.47
N GLY A 133 14.65 -13.57 11.87
CA GLY A 133 14.58 -14.99 12.15
C GLY A 133 14.85 -15.87 10.92
N ILE A 134 15.14 -17.15 11.18
CA ILE A 134 15.21 -18.22 10.19
C ILE A 134 14.17 -19.27 10.58
N LEU A 135 13.34 -19.68 9.62
CA LEU A 135 12.32 -20.70 9.84
C LEU A 135 12.94 -22.09 9.98
N ARG A 136 12.20 -23.00 10.63
CA ARG A 136 12.58 -24.39 10.77
C ARG A 136 11.57 -25.30 10.07
N ASP A 137 12.05 -26.39 9.50
CA ASP A 137 11.20 -27.44 8.94
C ASP A 137 10.61 -28.32 10.05
N ALA A 138 9.78 -29.29 9.66
CA ALA A 138 9.17 -30.25 10.59
C ALA A 138 10.20 -31.09 11.35
N ASP A 139 11.38 -31.31 10.75
CA ASP A 139 12.50 -32.05 11.34
C ASP A 139 13.39 -31.16 12.24
N GLY A 140 13.10 -29.85 12.31
CA GLY A 140 13.82 -28.87 13.12
C GLY A 140 15.07 -28.26 12.47
N HIS A 141 15.40 -28.61 11.22
CA HIS A 141 16.48 -28.01 10.45
C HIS A 141 16.10 -26.61 9.95
N ARG A 142 17.10 -25.79 9.62
CA ARG A 142 16.89 -24.41 9.16
C ARG A 142 16.45 -24.40 7.70
N ASP A 143 15.25 -23.90 7.44
CA ASP A 143 14.73 -23.77 6.08
C ASP A 143 15.10 -22.40 5.48
N PHE A 144 16.26 -22.37 4.83
CA PHE A 144 16.74 -21.16 4.16
C PHE A 144 15.89 -20.79 2.96
N LYS A 145 15.35 -21.76 2.23
CA LYS A 145 14.60 -21.50 1.00
C LYS A 145 13.28 -20.78 1.33
N ARG A 146 12.49 -21.34 2.24
CA ARG A 146 11.24 -20.74 2.71
C ARG A 146 11.46 -19.38 3.36
N THR A 147 12.53 -19.24 4.15
CA THR A 147 12.91 -17.95 4.75
C THR A 147 13.21 -16.90 3.67
N GLN A 148 13.95 -17.24 2.61
CA GLN A 148 14.26 -16.30 1.52
C GLN A 148 13.01 -15.91 0.72
N GLU A 149 12.14 -16.87 0.41
CA GLU A 149 10.87 -16.59 -0.28
C GLU A 149 10.00 -15.59 0.50
N ILE A 150 9.88 -15.78 1.82
CA ILE A 150 9.14 -14.84 2.68
C ILE A 150 9.82 -13.46 2.72
N ARG A 151 11.16 -13.40 2.75
CA ARG A 151 11.89 -12.13 2.72
C ARG A 151 11.65 -11.37 1.42
N GLU A 152 11.71 -12.06 0.28
CA GLU A 152 11.45 -11.44 -1.02
C GLU A 152 10.01 -10.96 -1.14
N GLU A 153 9.03 -11.76 -0.69
CA GLU A 153 7.62 -11.33 -0.67
C GLU A 153 7.41 -10.13 0.26
N LEU A 154 8.01 -10.11 1.46
CA LEU A 154 7.97 -8.95 2.35
C LEU A 154 8.60 -7.71 1.72
N ARG A 155 9.73 -7.86 1.02
CA ARG A 155 10.40 -6.78 0.30
C ARG A 155 9.50 -6.23 -0.81
N LEU A 156 8.84 -7.10 -1.58
CA LEU A 156 7.91 -6.69 -2.63
C LEU A 156 6.71 -5.93 -2.05
N ARG A 157 6.08 -6.45 -0.99
CA ARG A 157 4.94 -5.78 -0.32
C ARG A 157 5.33 -4.41 0.22
N GLU A 158 6.53 -4.28 0.78
CA GLU A 158 7.02 -2.99 1.28
C GLU A 158 7.23 -1.97 0.15
N VAL A 159 7.78 -2.40 -0.99
CA VAL A 159 7.89 -1.57 -2.19
C VAL A 159 6.51 -1.16 -2.70
N GLU A 160 5.57 -2.10 -2.80
CA GLU A 160 4.18 -1.82 -3.20
C GLU A 160 3.51 -0.81 -2.26
N ARG A 161 3.64 -1.03 -0.94
CA ARG A 161 3.11 -0.14 0.10
C ARG A 161 3.69 1.27 -0.02
N LYS A 162 5.00 1.41 -0.22
CA LYS A 162 5.67 2.71 -0.43
C LYS A 162 5.15 3.42 -1.67
N LEU A 163 4.97 2.71 -2.80
CA LEU A 163 4.42 3.29 -4.03
C LEU A 163 2.99 3.82 -3.83
N LEU A 164 2.13 3.07 -3.15
CA LEU A 164 0.77 3.51 -2.83
C LEU A 164 0.77 4.70 -1.87
N GLN A 165 1.58 4.66 -0.82
CA GLN A 165 1.68 5.75 0.15
C GLN A 165 2.16 7.05 -0.51
N LYS A 166 3.13 6.97 -1.43
CA LYS A 166 3.60 8.11 -2.23
C LYS A 166 2.45 8.72 -3.06
N TRP A 167 1.67 7.86 -3.73
CA TRP A 167 0.52 8.29 -4.52
C TRP A 167 -0.59 8.93 -3.66
N GLU A 168 -0.94 8.33 -2.54
CA GLU A 168 -1.95 8.85 -1.61
C GLU A 168 -1.51 10.20 -1.01
N GLY A 169 -0.22 10.34 -0.68
CA GLY A 169 0.35 11.60 -0.23
C GLY A 169 0.24 12.70 -1.28
N TYR A 170 0.47 12.38 -2.55
CA TYR A 170 0.29 13.32 -3.66
C TYR A 170 -1.17 13.72 -3.86
N GLU A 171 -2.11 12.77 -3.86
CA GLU A 171 -3.54 13.09 -3.97
C GLU A 171 -4.03 13.94 -2.79
N SER A 172 -3.54 13.65 -1.58
CA SER A 172 -3.86 14.45 -0.39
C SER A 172 -3.34 15.88 -0.51
N ARG A 173 -2.09 16.07 -0.96
CA ARG A 173 -1.53 17.41 -1.21
C ARG A 173 -2.27 18.14 -2.33
N TRP A 174 -2.70 17.43 -3.37
CA TRP A 174 -3.50 18.02 -4.45
C TRP A 174 -4.85 18.53 -3.93
N LYS A 175 -5.54 17.76 -3.10
CA LYS A 175 -6.79 18.19 -2.46
C LYS A 175 -6.59 19.42 -1.58
N GLU A 176 -5.53 19.43 -0.79
CA GLU A 176 -5.16 20.58 0.06
C GLU A 176 -4.85 21.82 -0.78
N LEU A 177 -4.08 21.69 -1.87
CA LEU A 177 -3.83 22.77 -2.81
C LEU A 177 -5.13 23.35 -3.38
N MET A 178 -6.07 22.49 -3.82
CA MET A 178 -7.36 22.94 -4.33
C MET A 178 -8.19 23.65 -3.26
N LYS A 179 -8.11 23.20 -2.01
CA LYS A 179 -8.78 23.87 -0.88
C LYS A 179 -8.19 25.27 -0.65
N ARG A 180 -6.86 25.39 -0.59
CA ARG A 180 -6.16 26.68 -0.47
C ARG A 180 -6.48 27.62 -1.62
N LEU A 181 -6.62 27.06 -2.83
CA LEU A 181 -7.04 27.82 -4.00
C LEU A 181 -8.44 28.43 -3.80
N HIS A 182 -9.37 27.74 -3.14
CA HIS A 182 -10.68 28.32 -2.84
C HIS A 182 -10.66 29.34 -1.69
N GLU A 183 -9.64 29.32 -0.83
CA GLU A 183 -9.47 30.23 0.31
C GLU A 183 -8.70 31.52 -0.05
N ASP A 184 -8.42 31.77 -1.33
CA ASP A 184 -7.68 32.94 -1.83
C ASP A 184 -6.28 33.13 -1.21
N ARG A 185 -5.67 32.05 -0.73
CA ARG A 185 -4.29 32.07 -0.19
C ARG A 185 -3.27 32.08 -1.34
N LEU A 186 -2.18 32.83 -1.13
CA LEU A 186 -1.02 32.81 -2.04
C LEU A 186 -0.37 31.42 -2.07
N ILE A 187 -0.02 30.98 -3.27
CA ILE A 187 0.59 29.68 -3.55
C ILE A 187 2.05 29.89 -3.94
N THR A 188 2.96 29.13 -3.35
CA THR A 188 4.38 29.11 -3.73
C THR A 188 4.69 27.91 -4.63
N PHE A 189 5.88 27.88 -5.23
CA PHE A 189 6.33 26.75 -6.04
C PHE A 189 6.31 25.42 -5.27
N ASP A 190 6.69 25.44 -3.98
CA ASP A 190 6.78 24.25 -3.12
C ASP A 190 5.42 23.70 -2.67
N ASP A 191 4.39 24.55 -2.67
CA ASP A 191 3.02 24.13 -2.33
C ASP A 191 2.40 23.25 -3.43
N ILE A 192 2.91 23.33 -4.65
CA ILE A 192 2.41 22.55 -5.78
C ILE A 192 2.92 21.11 -5.63
N PRO A 193 2.03 20.11 -5.59
CA PRO A 193 2.43 18.71 -5.50
C PRO A 193 2.96 18.24 -6.86
N TRP A 194 4.22 18.54 -7.14
CA TRP A 194 4.88 18.07 -8.36
C TRP A 194 4.93 16.53 -8.40
N PRO A 195 4.71 15.90 -9.57
CA PRO A 195 4.66 14.45 -9.70
C PRO A 195 6.07 13.87 -9.79
N VAL A 196 6.90 14.11 -8.78
CA VAL A 196 8.29 13.63 -8.71
C VAL A 196 8.56 13.03 -7.33
N CYS A 197 9.43 12.03 -7.29
CA CYS A 197 9.92 11.47 -6.04
C CYS A 197 11.05 12.35 -5.49
N ALA A 198 10.82 13.03 -4.35
CA ALA A 198 11.88 13.77 -3.67
C ALA A 198 12.87 12.87 -2.90
N GLU A 199 12.58 11.58 -2.75
CA GLU A 199 13.17 10.72 -1.71
C GLU A 199 14.23 9.71 -2.19
N ASP A 200 14.43 9.52 -3.51
CA ASP A 200 14.91 8.21 -3.98
C ASP A 200 16.43 7.99 -4.09
N GLU A 201 17.30 8.92 -3.66
CA GLU A 201 18.76 8.70 -3.75
C GLU A 201 19.45 8.40 -2.40
N SER A 202 18.74 8.40 -1.26
CA SER A 202 19.38 8.25 0.06
C SER A 202 19.14 6.92 0.79
N GLU A 203 18.40 5.95 0.24
CA GLU A 203 18.14 4.68 0.98
C GLU A 203 19.39 3.81 1.23
N ASN A 204 20.56 4.16 0.68
CA ASN A 204 21.83 3.51 1.03
C ASN A 204 22.64 4.22 2.13
N LEU A 205 22.21 5.39 2.59
CA LEU A 205 22.81 6.07 3.73
C LEU A 205 21.93 5.82 4.94
N LYS A 206 22.35 4.88 5.80
CA LYS A 206 21.73 4.58 7.10
C LYS A 206 21.18 5.86 7.74
N PRO A 207 19.93 5.87 8.22
CA PRO A 207 19.31 7.05 8.80
C PRO A 207 20.19 7.56 9.93
N LYS A 208 20.93 8.64 9.68
CA LYS A 208 21.60 9.37 10.75
C LYS A 208 20.47 9.93 11.59
N LYS A 209 20.25 9.35 12.77
CA LYS A 209 19.31 9.83 13.80
C LYS A 209 19.68 11.27 14.19
N LYS A 210 19.32 12.24 13.35
CA LYS A 210 19.27 13.65 13.76
C LYS A 210 18.01 13.77 14.61
N LYS A 211 18.26 13.88 15.92
CA LYS A 211 17.27 14.08 16.96
C LYS A 211 16.81 15.54 16.88
N GLY A 212 15.88 15.84 15.98
CA GLY A 212 15.31 17.17 15.78
C GLY A 212 14.09 17.08 14.86
N ASN A 213 12.93 17.50 15.38
CA ASN A 213 11.56 17.15 14.94
C ASN A 213 11.02 17.88 13.69
N GLU A 214 11.85 18.23 12.72
CA GLU A 214 11.33 18.77 11.46
C GLU A 214 11.91 17.96 10.31
N GLU A 215 11.03 17.19 9.64
CA GLU A 215 11.31 16.58 8.35
C GLU A 215 11.63 17.70 7.36
N GLU A 216 12.92 18.05 7.28
CA GLU A 216 13.45 18.96 6.27
C GLU A 216 13.32 18.27 4.91
N ARG A 217 12.16 18.47 4.26
CA ARG A 217 11.90 17.97 2.92
C ARG A 217 12.86 18.70 1.98
N LYS A 218 13.56 17.93 1.15
CA LYS A 218 14.37 18.50 0.08
C LYS A 218 13.46 19.37 -0.80
N PRO A 219 13.78 20.67 -1.00
CA PRO A 219 13.00 21.51 -1.90
C PRO A 219 13.09 20.93 -3.31
N ILE A 220 11.95 20.89 -4.00
CA ILE A 220 11.89 20.38 -5.37
C ILE A 220 12.39 21.50 -6.28
N ILE A 221 13.34 21.19 -7.15
CA ILE A 221 13.84 22.15 -8.15
C ILE A 221 13.32 21.78 -9.53
N LEU A 222 13.32 22.74 -10.45
CA LEU A 222 12.84 22.52 -11.84
C LEU A 222 13.60 21.40 -12.56
N GLU A 223 14.87 21.20 -12.21
CA GLU A 223 15.74 20.17 -12.77
C GLU A 223 15.28 18.75 -12.38
N ASP A 224 14.55 18.61 -11.26
CA ASP A 224 14.01 17.32 -10.83
C ASP A 224 12.81 16.88 -11.68
N LEU A 225 12.15 17.81 -12.39
CA LEU A 225 10.97 17.56 -13.23
C LEU A 225 11.31 16.86 -14.56
N THR A 226 12.14 15.83 -14.56
CA THR A 226 12.49 15.10 -15.79
C THR A 226 11.36 14.17 -16.24
N THR A 227 11.27 13.86 -17.54
CA THR A 227 10.29 12.86 -18.05
C THR A 227 10.40 11.53 -17.32
N ARG A 228 11.63 11.12 -16.97
CA ARG A 228 11.90 9.90 -16.22
C ARG A 228 11.25 9.96 -14.84
N ASN A 229 11.53 11.00 -14.06
CA ASN A 229 11.02 11.13 -12.69
C ASN A 229 9.49 11.23 -12.67
N VAL A 230 8.92 12.01 -13.60
CA VAL A 230 7.46 12.13 -13.76
C VAL A 230 6.83 10.79 -14.13
N GLY A 231 7.46 10.04 -15.06
CA GLY A 231 6.98 8.72 -15.46
C GLY A 231 7.10 7.67 -14.36
N GLU A 232 8.22 7.62 -13.65
CA GLU A 232 8.42 6.71 -12.51
C GLU A 232 7.42 6.97 -11.40
N PHE A 233 7.16 8.23 -11.08
CA PHE A 233 6.17 8.61 -10.07
C PHE A 233 4.74 8.22 -10.47
N LEU A 234 4.28 8.66 -11.65
CA LEU A 234 2.88 8.47 -12.07
C LEU A 234 2.55 7.01 -12.40
N LEU A 235 3.52 6.26 -12.93
CA LEU A 235 3.31 4.87 -13.35
C LEU A 235 3.75 3.87 -12.29
N GLY A 236 4.46 4.30 -11.25
CA GLY A 236 4.90 3.47 -10.13
C GLY A 236 3.74 2.67 -9.50
N PRO A 237 2.63 3.32 -9.09
CA PRO A 237 1.49 2.62 -8.50
C PRO A 237 0.84 1.57 -9.40
N LEU A 238 1.01 1.66 -10.73
CA LEU A 238 0.48 0.67 -11.68
C LEU A 238 1.27 -0.65 -11.66
N ARG A 239 2.46 -0.67 -11.04
CA ARG A 239 3.28 -1.88 -10.86
C ARG A 239 2.78 -2.73 -9.69
N VAL A 240 1.92 -2.18 -8.83
CA VAL A 240 1.36 -2.88 -7.68
C VAL A 240 0.33 -3.90 -8.16
N ARG A 241 0.39 -5.11 -7.58
CA ARG A 241 -0.57 -6.18 -7.89
C ARG A 241 -2.01 -5.70 -7.64
N GLY A 242 -2.90 -6.00 -8.59
CA GLY A 242 -4.32 -5.61 -8.49
C GLY A 242 -4.65 -4.18 -8.94
N SER A 243 -3.71 -3.44 -9.53
CA SER A 243 -4.04 -2.15 -10.16
C SER A 243 -5.04 -2.35 -11.31
N THR A 244 -6.23 -1.77 -11.17
CA THR A 244 -7.29 -1.81 -12.19
C THR A 244 -7.14 -0.77 -13.29
N ILE A 245 -6.33 0.27 -13.03
CA ILE A 245 -6.19 1.42 -13.91
C ILE A 245 -5.16 1.11 -14.98
N SER A 246 -5.51 1.38 -16.24
CA SER A 246 -4.55 1.22 -17.33
C SER A 246 -3.54 2.35 -17.39
N ARG A 247 -2.34 2.08 -17.94
CA ARG A 247 -1.32 3.10 -18.20
C ARG A 247 -1.87 4.29 -18.99
N LYS A 248 -2.61 4.01 -20.06
CA LYS A 248 -3.20 5.03 -20.94
C LYS A 248 -4.21 5.91 -20.20
N GLU A 249 -5.05 5.30 -19.36
CA GLU A 249 -6.03 6.01 -18.54
C GLU A 249 -5.34 6.91 -17.50
N ARG A 250 -4.30 6.42 -16.81
CA ARG A 250 -3.51 7.22 -15.87
C ARG A 250 -2.89 8.45 -16.51
N ILE A 251 -2.29 8.29 -17.69
CA ILE A 251 -1.65 9.40 -18.42
C ILE A 251 -2.69 10.42 -18.86
N ARG A 252 -3.84 9.98 -19.41
CA ARG A 252 -4.92 10.90 -19.81
C ARG A 252 -5.49 11.68 -18.63
N ALA A 253 -5.76 11.01 -17.50
CA ALA A 253 -6.23 11.68 -16.29
C ALA A 253 -5.22 12.74 -15.81
N SER A 254 -3.92 12.42 -15.89
CA SER A 254 -2.85 13.35 -15.54
C SER A 254 -2.77 14.54 -16.51
N LEU A 255 -2.89 14.32 -17.82
CA LEU A 255 -2.93 15.39 -18.82
C LEU A 255 -4.11 16.35 -18.59
N LEU A 256 -5.28 15.82 -18.28
CA LEU A 256 -6.46 16.64 -17.97
C LEU A 256 -6.26 17.48 -16.71
N ARG A 257 -5.61 16.91 -15.69
CA ARG A 257 -5.29 17.61 -14.44
C ARG A 257 -4.25 18.71 -14.63
N TRP A 258 -3.20 18.45 -15.42
CA TRP A 258 -2.09 19.37 -15.67
C TRP A 258 -2.31 20.30 -16.88
N HIS A 259 -3.52 20.32 -17.44
CA HIS A 259 -3.82 21.17 -18.59
C HIS A 259 -3.69 22.66 -18.22
N PRO A 260 -3.01 23.48 -19.04
CA PRO A 260 -2.76 24.90 -18.72
C PRO A 260 -4.04 25.68 -18.45
N ASP A 261 -5.10 25.44 -19.24
CA ASP A 261 -6.42 26.08 -19.06
C ASP A 261 -6.95 25.93 -17.62
N LYS A 262 -6.88 24.71 -17.05
CA LYS A 262 -7.36 24.42 -15.69
C LYS A 262 -6.46 25.02 -14.62
N LEU A 263 -5.18 25.22 -14.91
CA LEU A 263 -4.20 25.78 -14.00
C LEU A 263 -4.10 27.31 -14.08
N THR A 264 -4.80 27.97 -15.01
CA THR A 264 -4.84 29.44 -15.11
C THR A 264 -5.27 30.10 -13.80
N GLY A 265 -6.30 29.55 -13.14
CA GLY A 265 -6.77 30.05 -11.85
C GLY A 265 -5.75 29.86 -10.73
N LEU A 266 -4.94 28.80 -10.81
CA LEU A 266 -3.82 28.58 -9.89
C LEU A 266 -2.71 29.59 -10.13
N LEU A 267 -2.28 29.79 -11.38
CA LEU A 267 -1.23 30.75 -11.75
C LEU A 267 -1.54 32.18 -11.32
N ALA A 268 -2.82 32.58 -11.31
CA ALA A 268 -3.26 33.88 -10.83
C ALA A 268 -3.03 34.09 -9.32
N LYS A 269 -2.88 33.02 -8.53
CA LYS A 269 -2.65 33.05 -7.07
C LYS A 269 -1.22 32.68 -6.68
N VAL A 270 -0.37 32.36 -7.66
CA VAL A 270 1.05 32.10 -7.41
C VAL A 270 1.75 33.41 -7.06
N VAL A 271 2.65 33.36 -6.08
CA VAL A 271 3.51 34.51 -5.74
C VAL A 271 4.30 34.93 -6.98
N GLU A 272 4.37 36.23 -7.27
CA GLU A 272 4.93 36.74 -8.53
C GLU A 272 6.38 36.24 -8.78
N ASN A 273 7.19 36.10 -7.73
CA ASN A 273 8.55 35.57 -7.81
C ASN A 273 8.62 34.11 -8.31
N ASP A 274 7.61 33.31 -8.02
CA ASP A 274 7.56 31.89 -8.37
C ASP A 274 6.78 31.63 -9.66
N ARG A 275 6.05 32.62 -10.18
CA ARG A 275 5.13 32.47 -11.30
C ARG A 275 5.78 31.86 -12.53
N GLN A 276 6.95 32.37 -12.92
CA GLN A 276 7.69 31.84 -14.06
C GLN A 276 8.17 30.40 -13.83
N SER A 277 8.63 30.09 -12.62
CA SER A 277 9.06 28.75 -12.25
C SER A 277 7.89 27.76 -12.31
N VAL A 278 6.72 28.14 -11.79
CA VAL A 278 5.51 27.32 -11.83
C VAL A 278 5.06 27.08 -13.27
N GLU A 279 5.00 28.12 -14.11
CA GLU A 279 4.61 28.00 -15.51
C GLU A 279 5.57 27.08 -16.29
N ASN A 280 6.88 27.26 -16.09
CA ASN A 280 7.91 26.39 -16.67
C ASN A 280 7.75 24.95 -16.19
N GLY A 281 7.51 24.74 -14.89
CA GLY A 281 7.30 23.42 -14.29
C GLY A 281 6.08 22.70 -14.87
N ILE A 282 4.94 23.40 -15.01
CA ILE A 282 3.74 22.88 -15.66
C ILE A 282 4.05 22.47 -17.10
N GLY A 283 4.72 23.34 -17.86
CA GLY A 283 5.11 23.06 -19.25
C GLY A 283 6.03 21.84 -19.37
N ILE A 284 6.95 21.65 -18.43
CA ILE A 284 7.80 20.46 -18.38
C ILE A 284 6.96 19.19 -18.10
N VAL A 285 6.10 19.21 -17.09
CA VAL A 285 5.22 18.07 -16.75
C VAL A 285 4.31 17.69 -17.91
N VAL A 286 3.67 18.67 -18.57
CA VAL A 286 2.80 18.42 -19.73
C VAL A 286 3.57 17.81 -20.89
N ARG A 287 4.78 18.31 -21.20
CA ARG A 287 5.64 17.71 -22.23
C ARG A 287 6.03 16.27 -21.88
N ALA A 288 6.43 16.01 -20.64
CA ALA A 288 6.72 14.66 -20.15
C ALA A 288 5.52 13.71 -20.32
N LEU A 289 4.32 14.17 -19.98
CA LEU A 289 3.09 13.40 -20.13
C LEU A 289 2.76 13.07 -21.59
N HIS A 290 2.95 14.01 -22.52
CA HIS A 290 2.78 13.75 -23.95
C HIS A 290 3.80 12.73 -24.46
N GLU A 291 5.07 12.83 -24.04
CA GLU A 291 6.10 11.85 -24.39
C GLU A 291 5.74 10.44 -23.89
N LEU A 292 5.24 10.33 -22.66
CA LEU A 292 4.77 9.07 -22.08
C LEU A 292 3.52 8.51 -22.80
N ASN A 293 2.63 9.39 -23.27
CA ASN A 293 1.46 9.00 -24.04
C ASN A 293 1.84 8.42 -25.42
N ASN A 294 2.79 9.06 -26.11
CA ASN A 294 3.28 8.64 -27.42
C ASN A 294 4.08 7.32 -27.35
N LYS A 295 4.72 7.03 -26.22
CA LYS A 295 5.37 5.73 -25.97
C LYS A 295 4.38 4.58 -25.69
N SER A 296 3.10 4.88 -25.49
CA SER A 296 2.06 3.90 -25.15
C SER A 296 1.20 3.45 -26.33
N THR A 297 1.38 4.09 -27.50
CA THR A 297 0.79 3.70 -28.77
C THR A 297 1.70 2.73 -29.50
#